data_AF-A0A0J1CMU6-F1
#
_entry.id   AF-A0A0J1CMU6-F1
#
_cell.length_a   1.000
_cell.length_b   1.000
_cell.length_c   1.000
_cell.angle_alpha   90.00
_cell.angle_beta   90.00
_cell.angle_gamma   90.00
#
_symmetry.space_group_name_H-M   'P 1'
#
loop_
_entity.id
_entity.type
_entity.pdbx_description
1 polymer ?
#
loop_
_entity_poly.entity_id
_entity_poly.type
_entity_poly.pdbx_seq_one_letter_code
_entity_poly.pdbx_strand_id
1 'polypeptide(L)' 'MAAKKISRDDYTQALARGRQALAEPHAVSARYIASARVLELAYSNGLTLRIHTKEVPALKDLPRSWHGLT' A
#
# COMPACT_ATOMS: atom_id res chain seq x y z
N MET A 1 9.05 27.84 0.74
CA MET A 1 9.26 26.81 1.78
C MET A 1 10.58 26.12 1.51
N ALA A 2 11.60 26.30 2.35
CA ALA A 2 12.89 25.64 2.18
C ALA A 2 12.77 24.16 2.62
N ALA A 3 13.24 23.23 1.79
CA ALA A 3 13.25 21.81 2.13
C ALA A 3 14.13 21.58 3.37
N LYS A 4 13.50 21.21 4.50
CA LYS A 4 14.21 20.87 5.73
C LYS A 4 15.08 19.65 5.47
N LYS A 5 16.41 19.82 5.42
CA LYS A 5 17.35 18.71 5.25
C LYS A 5 17.19 17.77 6.44
N ILE A 6 16.86 16.51 6.15
CA ILE A 6 16.81 15.43 7.14
C ILE A 6 18.22 15.23 7.71
N SER A 7 18.34 15.12 9.02
CA SER A 7 19.63 14.80 9.64
C SER A 7 20.06 13.38 9.28
N ARG A 8 21.36 13.09 9.29
CA ARG A 8 21.88 11.75 9.01
C ARG A 8 21.32 10.71 10.00
N ASP A 9 21.09 11.11 11.24
CA ASP A 9 20.56 10.25 12.29
C ASP A 9 19.08 9.95 12.05
N ASP A 10 18.28 10.96 11.71
CA ASP A 10 16.87 10.78 11.33
C ASP A 10 16.73 9.85 10.12
N TYR A 11 17.61 10.00 9.12
CA TYR A 11 17.67 9.12 7.96
C TYR A 11 17.98 7.67 8.37
N THR A 12 18.97 7.47 9.23
CA THR A 12 19.38 6.14 9.70
C THR A 12 18.25 5.47 10.50
N GLN A 13 17.56 6.22 11.36
CA GLN A 13 16.39 5.72 12.09
C GLN A 13 15.19 5.42 11.19
N ALA A 14 14.95 6.22 10.15
CA ALA A 14 13.91 5.94 9.16
C ALA A 14 14.20 4.65 8.39
N LEU A 15 15.46 4.43 7.99
CA LEU A 15 15.88 3.18 7.35
C LEU A 15 15.74 1.97 8.27
N ALA A 16 16.16 2.08 9.53
CA ALA A 16 16.03 0.99 10.50
C ALA A 16 14.57 0.57 10.67
N ARG A 17 13.66 1.56 10.82
CA ARG A 17 12.21 1.31 10.89
C ARG A 17 11.67 0.68 9.62
N GLY A 18 12.11 1.15 8.45
CA GLY A 18 11.73 0.55 7.16
C GLY A 18 12.15 -0.91 7.05
N ARG A 19 13.40 -1.24 7.41
CA ARG A 19 13.90 -2.63 7.41
C ARG A 19 13.14 -3.52 8.38
N GLN A 20 12.85 -3.02 9.58
CA GLN A 20 12.06 -3.74 10.57
C GLN A 20 10.64 -4.02 10.07
N ALA A 21 10.00 -3.07 9.39
CA ALA A 21 8.66 -3.27 8.81
C ALA A 21 8.63 -4.34 7.71
N LEU A 22 9.76 -4.59 7.05
CA LEU A 22 9.90 -5.64 6.04
C LEU A 22 10.29 -7.00 6.63
N ALA A 23 10.59 -7.09 7.93
CA ALA A 23 10.94 -8.35 8.58
C ALA A 23 9.74 -9.30 8.68
N GLU A 24 8.53 -8.75 8.82
CA GLU A 24 7.27 -9.50 8.79
C GLU A 24 6.73 -9.63 7.36
N PRO A 25 5.82 -10.59 7.10
CA PRO A 25 5.09 -10.65 5.84
C PRO A 25 4.47 -9.30 5.49
N HIS A 26 4.89 -8.73 4.37
CA HIS A 26 4.47 -7.42 3.91
C HIS A 26 3.93 -7.49 2.48
N ALA A 27 3.03 -6.59 2.12
CA ALA A 27 2.47 -6.53 0.78
C ALA A 27 3.54 -6.10 -0.23
N VAL A 28 3.73 -6.89 -1.28
CA VAL A 28 4.68 -6.63 -2.37
C VAL A 28 3.97 -6.18 -3.66
N SER A 29 2.67 -6.47 -3.79
CA SER A 29 1.85 -5.97 -4.89
C SER A 29 0.38 -5.85 -4.48
N ALA A 30 -0.34 -4.95 -5.15
CA ALA A 30 -1.77 -4.77 -5.01
C ALA A 30 -2.44 -4.72 -6.38
N ARG A 31 -3.55 -5.43 -6.54
CA ARG A 31 -4.36 -5.44 -7.76
C ARG A 31 -5.82 -5.29 -7.43
N TYR A 32 -6.49 -4.33 -8.07
CA TYR A 32 -7.93 -4.20 -7.99
C TYR A 32 -8.61 -5.01 -9.10
N ILE A 33 -9.50 -5.93 -8.72
CA ILE A 33 -10.29 -6.75 -9.64
C ILE A 33 -11.70 -6.17 -9.68
N ALA A 34 -11.96 -5.31 -10.65
CA ALA A 34 -13.20 -4.54 -10.75
C ALA A 34 -14.46 -5.40 -10.88
N SER A 35 -14.40 -6.50 -11.65
CA SER A 35 -15.53 -7.42 -11.83
C SER A 35 -15.99 -8.05 -10.52
N ALA A 36 -15.08 -8.29 -9.59
CA ALA A 36 -15.35 -8.87 -8.28
C ALA A 36 -15.42 -7.83 -7.15
N ARG A 37 -15.05 -6.57 -7.41
CA ARG A 37 -14.87 -5.50 -6.41
C ARG A 37 -13.94 -5.92 -5.26
N VAL A 38 -12.86 -6.62 -5.60
CA VAL A 38 -11.88 -7.13 -4.65
C VAL A 38 -10.55 -6.41 -4.83
N LEU A 39 -9.95 -6.01 -3.72
CA LEU A 39 -8.54 -5.67 -3.66
C LEU A 39 -7.75 -6.94 -3.29
N GLU A 40 -6.89 -7.39 -4.19
CA GLU A 40 -5.99 -8.51 -3.98
C GLU A 40 -4.61 -7.97 -3.61
N LEU A 41 -4.07 -8.45 -2.48
CA LEU A 41 -2.73 -8.11 -1.99
C LEU A 41 -1.88 -9.38 -2.00
N ALA A 42 -0.76 -9.36 -2.72
CA ALA A 42 0.23 -10.42 -2.65
C ALA A 42 1.28 -10.05 -1.60
N TYR A 43 1.63 -11.00 -0.74
CA TYR A 43 2.59 -10.83 0.35
C TYR A 43 3.95 -11.46 0.01
N SER A 44 5.01 -10.97 0.64
CA SER A 44 6.38 -11.44 0.47
C SER A 44 6.60 -12.92 0.82
N ASN A 45 5.72 -13.51 1.63
CA ASN A 45 5.72 -14.93 1.99
C ASN A 45 4.93 -15.82 1.01
N GLY A 46 4.46 -15.27 -0.12
CA GLY A 46 3.69 -16.01 -1.13
C GLY A 46 2.19 -16.14 -0.82
N LEU A 47 1.72 -15.67 0.34
CA LEU A 47 0.29 -15.63 0.64
C LEU A 47 -0.41 -14.49 -0.11
N THR A 48 -1.71 -14.68 -0.36
CA THR A 48 -2.56 -13.68 -0.98
C THR A 48 -3.74 -13.36 -0.06
N LEU A 49 -3.95 -12.07 0.22
CA LEU A 49 -5.12 -11.58 0.92
C LEU A 49 -6.10 -10.97 -0.08
N ARG A 50 -7.38 -11.32 0.02
CA ARG A 50 -8.46 -10.76 -0.79
C ARG A 50 -9.42 -10.00 0.11
N ILE A 51 -9.61 -8.72 -0.20
CA ILE A 51 -10.43 -7.82 0.60
C ILE A 51 -11.56 -7.30 -0.27
N HIS A 52 -12.80 -7.49 0.18
CA HIS A 52 -13.96 -6.95 -0.51
C HIS A 52 -14.04 -5.43 -0.22
N THR A 53 -14.04 -4.57 -1.23
CA THR A 53 -13.88 -3.11 -0.98
C THR A 53 -15.02 -2.49 -0.18
N LYS A 54 -16.19 -3.14 -0.14
CA LYS A 54 -17.31 -2.72 0.72
C LYS A 54 -17.02 -2.85 2.22
N GLU A 55 -16.14 -3.76 2.61
CA GLU A 55 -15.80 -4.06 4.00
C GLU A 55 -14.76 -3.09 4.56
N VAL A 56 -14.08 -2.34 3.69
CA VAL A 56 -13.08 -1.34 4.09
C VAL A 56 -13.68 0.06 3.94
N PRO A 57 -13.91 0.79 5.04
CA PRO A 57 -14.51 2.12 4.99
C PRO A 57 -13.76 3.10 4.09
N ALA A 58 -12.42 3.08 4.11
CA ALA A 58 -11.58 3.93 3.28
C ALA A 58 -11.69 3.64 1.77
N LEU A 59 -12.24 2.49 1.37
CA LEU A 59 -12.39 2.08 -0.02
C LEU A 59 -13.85 2.13 -0.51
N LYS A 60 -14.79 2.59 0.33
CA LYS A 60 -16.22 2.70 -0.03
C LYS A 60 -16.49 3.75 -1.11
N ASP A 61 -15.72 4.85 -1.10
CA ASP A 61 -15.92 6.00 -1.98
C ASP A 61 -14.99 6.00 -3.20
N LEU A 62 -14.39 4.85 -3.53
CA LEU A 62 -13.54 4.75 -4.72
C LEU A 62 -14.32 5.15 -5.98
N PRO A 63 -13.71 5.93 -6.89
CA PRO A 63 -14.34 6.34 -8.13
C PRO A 63 -14.78 5.10 -8.91
N ARG A 64 -16.08 5.05 -9.23
CA ARG A 64 -16.72 3.90 -9.90
C ARG A 64 -16.29 3.77 -11.36
N SER A 65 -15.65 4.79 -11.91
CA SER A 65 -15.13 4.85 -13.27
C SER A 65 -13.69 5.36 -13.25
N TRP A 66 -12.80 4.61 -13.89
CA TRP A 66 -11.47 5.08 -14.27
C TRP A 66 -11.63 6.03 -15.47
N HIS A 67 -11.58 7.33 -15.25
CA HIS A 67 -11.30 8.27 -16.36
C HIS A 67 -9.79 8.30 -16.53
N GLY A 68 -9.30 7.43 -17.43
CA GLY A 68 -7.91 7.51 -17.88
C GLY A 68 -7.66 8.89 -18.47
N LEU A 69 -6.58 9.54 -18.05
CA LEU A 69 -6.02 10.70 -18.74
C LEU A 69 -5.55 10.23 -20.11
N THR A 70 -6.39 10.41 -21.14
CA THR A 70 -5.99 10.49 -22.55
C THR A 70 -5.61 11.92 -22.87
#